data_AF-X0XKV1-F1
#
_entry.id   AF-X0XKV1-F1
#
_cell.length_a   1.000
_cell.length_b   1.000
_cell.length_c   1.000
_cell.angle_alpha   90.00
_cell.angle_beta   90.00
_cell.angle_gamma   90.00
#
_symmetry.space_group_name_H-M   'P 1'
#
loop_
_entity.id
_entity.type
_entity.pdbx_description
1 polymer ?
#
loop_
_entity_poly.entity_id
_entity_poly.type
_entity_poly.pdbx_seq_one_letter_code
_entity_poly.pdbx_strand_id
1 'polypeptide(L)'
;ITLLKVNNPQDYGIITLNSDDFVEKIIEKPSPELNLGNLANAGIYIFNPMIFKAIEKTEKSIRGEYEFTDSMEILINQLNGKILGYIIKDYFWSDIGLPWQLFGANSFVLDRIERKILGDV
;
A
#
# COMPACT_ATOMS: atom_id res chain seq x y z
N ILE A 1 0.53 -9.66 0.17
CA ILE A 1 0.66 -8.19 0.14
C ILE A 1 0.13 -7.61 1.44
N THR A 2 0.69 -6.49 1.91
CA THR A 2 0.23 -5.88 3.16
C THR A 2 -0.81 -4.81 2.93
N LEU A 3 -1.76 -4.70 3.85
CA LEU A 3 -2.90 -3.80 3.79
C LEU A 3 -3.00 -2.96 5.06
N LEU A 4 -3.52 -1.75 4.92
CA LEU A 4 -3.84 -0.88 6.05
C LEU A 4 -5.23 -0.26 5.86
N LYS A 5 -5.97 -0.10 6.95
CA LYS A 5 -7.22 0.68 6.93
C LYS A 5 -6.89 2.16 6.84
N VAL A 6 -7.41 2.84 5.82
CA VAL A 6 -7.26 4.28 5.63
C VAL A 6 -8.61 5.00 5.74
N ASN A 7 -8.56 6.30 5.99
CA ASN A 7 -9.77 7.14 6.04
C ASN A 7 -10.14 7.70 4.66
N ASN A 8 -9.15 7.93 3.79
CA ASN A 8 -9.32 8.49 2.46
C ASN A 8 -8.84 7.48 1.41
N PRO A 9 -9.71 6.61 0.88
CA PRO A 9 -9.30 5.57 -0.06
C PRO A 9 -8.74 6.09 -1.39
N GLN A 10 -9.08 7.32 -1.76
CA GLN A 10 -8.81 7.88 -3.10
C GLN A 10 -7.36 8.27 -3.32
N ASP A 11 -6.61 8.36 -2.23
CA ASP A 11 -5.21 8.72 -2.27
C ASP A 11 -4.31 7.49 -2.54
N TYR A 12 -4.88 6.27 -2.55
CA TYR A 12 -4.13 5.01 -2.55
C TYR A 12 -4.68 3.97 -3.55
N GLY A 13 -3.90 2.91 -3.76
CA GLY A 13 -4.38 1.67 -4.36
C GLY A 13 -5.25 0.88 -3.37
N ILE A 14 -6.53 0.72 -3.69
CA ILE A 14 -7.52 0.05 -2.83
C ILE A 14 -7.69 -1.41 -3.24
N ILE A 15 -7.69 -2.27 -2.23
CA ILE A 15 -7.69 -3.72 -2.37
C ILE A 15 -8.95 -4.29 -1.73
N THR A 16 -9.61 -5.19 -2.47
CA THR A 16 -10.71 -6.01 -1.94
C THR A 16 -10.22 -7.43 -1.70
N LEU A 17 -10.72 -8.04 -0.63
CA LEU A 17 -10.40 -9.41 -0.24
C LEU A 17 -11.66 -10.28 -0.32
N ASN A 18 -11.48 -11.53 -0.70
CA ASN A 18 -12.52 -12.55 -0.57
C ASN A 18 -12.59 -13.10 0.88
N SER A 19 -13.46 -14.08 1.12
CA SER A 19 -13.68 -14.68 2.44
C SER A 19 -12.46 -15.39 3.04
N ASP A 20 -11.49 -15.74 2.20
CA ASP A 20 -10.28 -16.50 2.57
C ASP A 20 -9.05 -15.59 2.63
N ASP A 21 -9.24 -14.27 2.75
CA ASP A 21 -8.21 -13.22 2.78
C ASP A 21 -7.34 -13.12 1.51
N PHE A 22 -7.78 -13.74 0.40
CA PHE A 22 -7.12 -13.58 -0.88
C PHE A 22 -7.59 -12.32 -1.60
N VAL A 23 -6.67 -11.69 -2.32
CA VAL A 23 -6.92 -10.48 -3.09
C VAL A 23 -7.82 -10.79 -4.28
N GLU A 24 -8.98 -10.16 -4.30
CA GLU A 24 -9.96 -10.27 -5.37
C GLU A 24 -9.74 -9.20 -6.45
N LYS A 25 -9.45 -7.97 -6.04
CA LYS A 25 -9.25 -6.83 -6.94
C LYS A 25 -8.36 -5.77 -6.33
N ILE A 26 -7.57 -5.10 -7.17
CA ILE A 26 -6.87 -3.87 -6.80
C ILE A 26 -7.16 -2.75 -7.80
N ILE A 27 -7.38 -1.52 -7.32
CA ILE A 27 -7.58 -0.34 -8.17
C ILE A 27 -6.78 0.84 -7.62
N GLU A 28 -5.95 1.46 -8.47
CA GLU A 28 -5.21 2.68 -8.13
C GLU A 28 -6.12 3.91 -8.07
N LYS A 29 -6.14 4.59 -6.93
CA LYS A 29 -6.87 5.86 -6.70
C LYS A 29 -8.29 5.79 -7.26
N PRO A 30 -9.14 4.87 -6.73
CA PRO A 30 -10.47 4.63 -7.28
C PRO A 30 -11.33 5.89 -7.21
N SER A 31 -12.35 5.99 -8.07
CA SER A 31 -13.33 7.07 -7.96
C SER A 31 -14.30 6.83 -6.78
N PRO A 32 -14.90 7.88 -6.18
CA PRO A 32 -15.72 7.74 -4.97
C PRO A 32 -16.95 6.84 -5.15
N GLU A 33 -17.40 6.71 -6.40
CA GLU A 33 -18.56 5.91 -6.78
C GLU A 33 -18.31 4.40 -6.74
N LEU A 34 -17.05 3.93 -6.74
CA LEU A 34 -16.74 2.49 -6.78
C LEU A 34 -16.94 1.78 -5.43
N ASN A 35 -16.98 2.52 -4.32
CA ASN A 35 -17.24 2.01 -2.96
C ASN A 35 -16.55 0.67 -2.61
N LEU A 36 -15.23 0.57 -2.87
CA LEU A 36 -14.43 -0.65 -2.73
C LEU A 36 -13.95 -0.93 -1.30
N GLY A 37 -14.47 -0.19 -0.31
CA GLY A 37 -13.98 -0.21 1.06
C GLY A 37 -12.74 0.66 1.25
N ASN A 38 -11.97 0.36 2.31
CA ASN A 38 -10.92 1.25 2.80
C ASN A 38 -9.60 0.53 3.14
N LEU A 39 -9.37 -0.64 2.56
CA LEU A 39 -8.11 -1.36 2.66
C LEU A 39 -7.16 -0.83 1.58
N ALA A 40 -6.21 -0.01 1.99
CA ALA A 40 -5.16 0.49 1.12
C ALA A 40 -3.98 -0.47 1.08
N ASN A 41 -3.33 -0.50 -0.07
CA ASN A 41 -2.02 -1.09 -0.27
C ASN A 41 -0.98 -0.37 0.60
N ALA A 42 -0.36 -1.09 1.53
CA ALA A 42 0.61 -0.51 2.48
C ALA A 42 2.05 -0.47 1.94
N GLY A 43 2.29 -0.87 0.69
CA GLY A 43 3.60 -0.72 0.05
C GLY A 43 4.65 -1.77 0.43
N ILE A 44 4.26 -2.84 1.12
CA ILE A 44 5.16 -3.94 1.50
C ILE A 44 4.68 -5.23 0.84
N TYR A 45 5.60 -5.90 0.14
CA TYR A 45 5.27 -7.02 -0.72
C TYR A 45 6.22 -8.18 -0.52
N ILE A 46 5.66 -9.39 -0.57
CA ILE A 46 6.41 -10.64 -0.63
C ILE A 46 5.86 -11.38 -1.84
N PHE A 47 6.66 -11.45 -2.89
CA PHE A 47 6.32 -12.12 -4.14
C PHE A 47 7.44 -13.10 -4.52
N ASN A 48 7.04 -14.17 -5.21
CA ASN A 48 8.00 -14.96 -5.97
C ASN A 48 8.35 -14.22 -7.29
N PRO A 49 9.37 -14.68 -8.05
CA PRO A 49 9.80 -14.01 -9.27
C PRO A 49 8.76 -13.88 -10.39
N MET A 50 7.59 -14.52 -10.30
CA MET A 50 6.54 -14.36 -11.33
C MET A 50 6.04 -12.92 -11.45
N ILE A 51 6.15 -12.12 -10.38
CA ILE A 51 5.79 -10.69 -10.42
C ILE A 51 6.53 -9.93 -11.53
N PHE A 52 7.79 -10.29 -11.83
CA PHE A 52 8.56 -9.61 -12.88
C PHE A 52 7.93 -9.78 -14.27
N LYS A 53 7.35 -10.95 -14.56
CA LYS A 53 6.61 -11.19 -15.82
C LYS A 53 5.34 -10.35 -15.92
N ALA A 54 4.72 -10.01 -14.79
CA ALA A 54 3.55 -9.13 -14.77
C ALA A 54 3.96 -7.67 -14.93
N ILE A 55 5.06 -7.25 -14.30
CA ILE A 55 5.66 -5.91 -14.47
C ILE A 55 6.04 -5.68 -15.95
N GLU A 56 6.69 -6.63 -16.61
CA GLU A 56 7.06 -6.53 -18.03
C GLU A 56 5.87 -6.33 -18.97
N LYS A 57 4.67 -6.79 -18.58
CA LYS A 57 3.43 -6.65 -19.35
C LYS A 57 2.64 -5.39 -19.00
N THR A 58 3.08 -4.64 -18.00
CA THR A 58 2.34 -3.47 -17.52
C THR A 58 2.49 -2.34 -18.54
N GLU A 59 1.35 -1.82 -19.01
CA GLU A 59 1.30 -0.67 -19.91
C GLU A 59 1.25 0.64 -19.12
N LYS A 60 1.44 1.77 -19.81
CA LYS A 60 1.31 3.08 -19.18
C LYS A 60 -0.17 3.38 -18.91
N SER A 61 -0.48 3.83 -17.70
CA SER A 61 -1.81 4.29 -17.34
C SER A 61 -2.20 5.57 -18.09
N ILE A 62 -3.44 6.02 -17.91
CA ILE A 62 -3.89 7.34 -18.39
C ILE A 62 -3.05 8.51 -17.85
N ARG A 63 -2.29 8.29 -16.77
CA ARG A 63 -1.36 9.26 -16.17
C ARG A 63 0.03 9.20 -16.79
N GLY A 64 0.29 8.23 -17.66
CA GLY A 64 1.60 8.00 -18.28
C GLY A 64 2.60 7.24 -17.41
N GLU A 65 2.14 6.68 -16.28
CA GLU A 65 2.94 5.95 -15.31
C GLU A 65 2.78 4.43 -15.48
N TYR A 66 3.81 3.67 -15.11
CA TYR A 66 3.72 2.21 -14.97
C TYR A 66 3.23 1.91 -13.56
N GLU A 67 1.92 1.73 -13.41
CA GLU A 67 1.29 1.57 -12.12
C GLU A 67 1.55 0.16 -11.59
N PHE A 68 2.12 0.06 -10.39
CA PHE A 68 2.39 -1.25 -9.79
C PHE A 68 1.10 -2.03 -9.47
N THR A 69 -0.01 -1.33 -9.25
CA THR A 69 -1.35 -1.91 -9.13
C THR A 69 -1.77 -2.69 -10.36
N ASP A 70 -1.42 -2.21 -11.55
CA ASP A 70 -1.78 -2.86 -12.81
C ASP A 70 -0.94 -4.14 -12.99
N SER A 71 0.34 -4.11 -12.61
CA SER A 71 1.17 -5.31 -12.51
C SER A 71 0.57 -6.34 -11.55
N MET A 72 0.07 -5.89 -10.39
CA MET A 72 -0.57 -6.77 -9.43
C MET A 72 -1.88 -7.36 -9.98
N GLU A 73 -2.73 -6.56 -10.63
CA GLU A 73 -3.97 -7.02 -11.26
C GLU A 73 -3.69 -8.08 -12.35
N ILE A 74 -2.66 -7.88 -13.17
CA ILE A 74 -2.20 -8.90 -14.14
C ILE A 74 -1.80 -10.20 -13.42
N LEU A 75 -1.06 -10.10 -12.32
CA LEU A 75 -0.62 -11.27 -11.56
C LEU A 75 -1.79 -11.98 -10.86
N ILE A 76 -2.74 -11.24 -10.29
CA ILE A 76 -3.96 -11.76 -9.65
C ILE A 76 -4.74 -12.62 -10.65
N ASN A 77 -4.94 -12.09 -11.85
CA ASN A 77 -5.63 -12.79 -12.93
C ASN A 77 -4.87 -14.05 -13.39
N GLN A 78 -3.54 -13.99 -13.50
CA GLN A 78 -2.71 -15.14 -13.85
C GLN A 78 -2.68 -16.25 -12.79
N LEU A 79 -2.81 -15.88 -11.51
CA LEU A 79 -2.77 -16.82 -10.38
C LEU A 79 -4.15 -17.26 -9.90
N ASN A 80 -5.23 -16.87 -10.59
CA ASN A 80 -6.62 -17.09 -10.17
C ASN A 80 -6.86 -16.62 -8.72
N GLY A 81 -6.42 -15.40 -8.39
CA GLY A 81 -6.67 -14.80 -7.07
C GLY A 81 -5.77 -15.32 -5.94
N LYS A 82 -4.74 -16.14 -6.20
CA LYS A 82 -3.88 -16.71 -5.14
C LYS A 82 -2.81 -15.75 -4.61
N ILE A 83 -3.20 -14.52 -4.27
CA ILE A 83 -2.34 -13.55 -3.56
C ILE A 83 -2.96 -13.27 -2.20
N LEU A 84 -2.27 -13.62 -1.12
CA LEU A 84 -2.77 -13.40 0.23
C LEU A 84 -2.66 -11.91 0.64
N GLY A 85 -3.74 -11.35 1.16
CA GLY A 85 -3.77 -10.05 1.83
C GLY A 85 -3.43 -10.20 3.31
N TYR A 86 -2.57 -9.33 3.83
CA TYR A 86 -2.23 -9.29 5.25
C TYR A 86 -2.51 -7.90 5.82
N ILE A 87 -3.52 -7.79 6.68
CA ILE A 87 -3.87 -6.52 7.32
C ILE A 87 -2.89 -6.25 8.47
N ILE A 88 -2.08 -5.21 8.32
CA ILE A 88 -1.17 -4.73 9.36
C ILE A 88 -2.02 -4.17 10.51
N LYS A 89 -1.74 -4.64 11.74
CA LYS A 89 -2.37 -4.17 12.98
C LYS A 89 -1.28 -3.75 13.96
N ASP A 90 -1.57 -2.74 14.78
CA ASP A 90 -0.72 -2.33 15.91
C ASP A 90 0.69 -1.81 15.55
N TYR A 91 0.87 -1.34 14.30
CA TYR A 91 2.10 -0.69 13.85
C TYR A 91 1.82 0.74 13.39
N PHE A 92 2.83 1.60 13.55
CA PHE A 92 2.82 2.90 12.91
C PHE A 92 3.19 2.74 11.45
N TRP A 93 2.28 3.20 10.60
CA TRP A 93 2.50 3.31 9.16
C TRP A 93 2.13 4.73 8.77
N SER A 94 2.97 5.35 7.96
CA SER A 94 2.72 6.64 7.35
C SER A 94 3.27 6.60 5.95
N ASP A 95 2.41 6.82 4.95
CA ASP A 95 2.86 7.23 3.64
C ASP A 95 3.38 8.67 3.75
N ILE A 96 4.67 8.90 3.48
CA ILE A 96 5.30 10.22 3.63
C ILE A 96 5.40 10.85 2.25
N GLY A 97 4.28 11.37 1.76
CA GLY A 97 4.19 12.12 0.51
C GLY A 97 4.11 13.64 0.69
N LEU A 98 3.69 14.11 1.88
CA LEU A 98 3.35 15.50 2.16
C LEU A 98 4.06 16.01 3.43
N PRO A 99 4.40 17.31 3.53
CA PRO A 99 5.14 17.85 4.67
C PRO A 99 4.50 17.57 6.04
N TRP A 100 3.16 17.56 6.14
CA TRP A 100 2.48 17.26 7.40
C TRP A 100 2.57 15.78 7.81
N GLN A 101 2.65 14.85 6.84
CA GLN A 101 2.89 13.43 7.14
C GLN A 101 4.30 13.25 7.72
N LEU A 102 5.29 14.00 7.21
CA LEU A 102 6.64 14.03 7.77
C LEU A 102 6.66 14.52 9.22
N PHE A 103 5.91 15.57 9.56
CA PHE A 103 5.81 16.04 10.94
C PHE A 103 5.20 14.98 11.87
N GLY A 104 4.16 14.27 11.42
CA GLY A 104 3.57 13.15 12.16
C GLY A 104 4.58 12.03 12.40
N ALA A 105 5.32 11.63 11.37
CA ALA A 105 6.38 10.62 11.47
C ALA A 105 7.51 11.06 12.42
N ASN A 106 7.95 12.32 12.33
CA ASN A 106 8.96 12.85 13.24
C ASN A 106 8.49 12.83 14.69
N SER A 107 7.26 13.28 14.97
CA SER A 107 6.70 13.22 16.33
C SER A 107 6.69 11.79 16.85
N PHE A 108 6.22 10.84 16.03
CA PHE A 108 6.17 9.42 16.39
C PHE A 108 7.54 8.87 16.79
N VAL A 109 8.59 9.21 16.03
CA VAL A 109 9.97 8.79 16.32
C VAL A 109 10.50 9.50 17.56
N LEU A 110 10.34 10.82 17.66
CA LEU A 110 10.84 11.62 18.79
C LEU A 110 10.23 11.21 20.13
N ASP A 111 8.96 10.80 20.16
CA ASP A 111 8.31 10.30 21.38
C ASP A 111 8.91 8.97 21.88
N ARG A 112 9.70 8.29 21.05
CA ARG A 112 10.29 6.97 21.33
C ARG A 112 11.81 7.00 21.45
N ILE A 113 12.46 8.12 21.14
CA ILE A 113 13.90 8.24 21.38
C ILE A 113 14.15 8.49 22.86
N GLU A 114 15.17 7.85 23.39
CA GLU A 114 15.65 8.15 24.73
C GLU A 114 16.32 9.53 24.72
N ARG A 115 15.86 10.42 25.59
CA ARG A 115 16.44 11.77 25.71
C ARG A 115 17.91 11.68 26.12
N LYS A 116 18.79 12.28 25.31
CA LYS A 116 20.23 12.41 25.62
C LYS A 116 20.66 13.88 25.51
N ILE A 117 21.41 14.35 26.50
CA ILE A 117 22.06 15.66 26.48
C ILE A 117 23.56 15.39 26.38
N LEU A 118 24.15 15.73 25.24
CA LEU A 118 25.57 15.48 24.92
C LEU A 118 26.41 16.77 24.88
N GLY A 119 25.81 17.91 25.22
CA GLY A 119 26.51 19.19 25.28
C GLY A 119 27.02 19.47 26.69
N ASP A 120 28.17 20.14 26.77
CA ASP A 120 28.71 20.75 27.98
C ASP A 120 28.49 22.27 27.94
N VAL A 121 28.42 22.92 29.11
CA VAL A 121 28.22 24.37 29.27
C VAL A 121 29.55 25.08 29.53
#